data_AF-A0AAV2PZ22-F1
#
_entry.id   AF-A0AAV2PZ22-F1
#
_cell.length_a   1.000
_cell.length_b   1.000
_cell.length_c   1.000
_cell.angle_alpha   90.00
_cell.angle_beta   90.00
_cell.angle_gamma   90.00
#
_symmetry.space_group_name_H-M   'P 1'
#
loop_
_entity.id
_entity.type
_entity.pdbx_description
1 polymer ?
#
loop_
_entity_poly.entity_id
_entity_poly.type
_entity_poly.pdbx_seq_one_letter_code
_entity_poly.pdbx_strand_id
1 'polypeptide(L)'
;MNGPRVQPAQWSRDALMLFLYCLPASLILWLVNTLRVNTLGGEVVEPMRWLGATCVPILVAWWGLKKRSLSLSGAFSGLFVGFILTVSSYVFMANLLVFFVTSSRATKYKAAQKKKLEMEFKEGGQRNWVQIICNGGVASFLAWLYIVDCGCGEHPIDLVYNYRCSWLAVAVLGMIKR
;
A
#
# COMPACT_ATOMS: atom_id res chain seq x y z
N MET A 1 -7.72 33.16 -13.59
CA MET A 1 -6.44 32.64 -13.08
C MET A 1 -6.35 31.16 -13.45
N ASN A 2 -5.65 30.84 -14.54
CA ASN A 2 -5.44 29.46 -14.98
C ASN A 2 -4.33 28.85 -14.11
N GLY A 3 -4.68 27.97 -13.17
CA GLY A 3 -3.68 27.13 -12.51
C GLY A 3 -2.91 26.31 -13.56
N PRO A 4 -1.66 25.87 -13.28
CA PRO A 4 -0.85 25.16 -14.25
C PRO A 4 -1.60 23.93 -14.75
N ARG A 5 -1.98 23.93 -16.04
CA ARG A 5 -2.56 22.77 -16.73
C ARG A 5 -1.46 21.74 -16.91
N VAL A 6 -1.29 20.85 -15.93
CA VAL A 6 -0.38 19.70 -16.04
C VAL A 6 -0.88 18.81 -17.18
N GLN A 7 -0.20 18.88 -18.33
CA GLN A 7 -0.60 18.20 -19.56
C GLN A 7 -0.58 16.67 -19.38
N PRO A 8 -1.52 15.91 -19.98
CA PRO A 8 -1.60 14.44 -19.88
C PRO A 8 -0.28 13.72 -20.14
N ALA A 9 0.55 14.25 -21.05
CA ALA A 9 1.87 13.70 -21.41
C ALA A 9 2.93 13.80 -20.30
N GLN A 10 2.82 14.75 -19.37
CA GLN A 10 3.74 14.86 -18.24
C GLN A 10 3.53 13.70 -17.26
N TRP A 11 2.28 13.30 -17.05
CA TRP A 11 1.93 12.23 -16.11
C TRP A 11 2.41 10.86 -16.55
N SER A 12 2.35 10.57 -17.85
CA SER A 12 2.88 9.34 -18.40
C SER A 12 4.39 9.29 -18.21
N ARG A 13 5.09 10.42 -18.34
CA ARG A 13 6.54 10.51 -18.09
C ARG A 13 6.87 10.32 -16.62
N ASP A 14 6.16 10.98 -15.71
CA ASP A 14 6.41 10.85 -14.26
C ASP A 14 6.18 9.41 -13.78
N ALA A 15 5.08 8.78 -14.21
CA ALA A 15 4.81 7.38 -13.88
C ALA A 15 5.86 6.42 -14.48
N LEU A 16 6.31 6.69 -15.71
CA LEU A 16 7.34 5.90 -16.37
C LEU A 16 8.70 6.05 -15.69
N MET A 17 9.06 7.27 -15.26
CA MET A 17 10.27 7.52 -14.47
C MET A 17 10.21 6.78 -13.12
N LEU A 18 9.09 6.84 -12.41
CA LEU A 18 8.92 6.09 -11.15
C LEU A 18 9.10 4.59 -11.37
N PHE A 19 8.49 4.03 -12.43
CA PHE A 19 8.65 2.61 -12.77
C PHE A 19 10.10 2.25 -13.08
N LEU A 20 10.81 3.11 -13.84
CA LEU A 20 12.23 2.92 -14.16
C LEU A 20 13.12 2.88 -12.90
N TYR A 21 12.82 3.68 -11.86
CA TYR A 21 13.54 3.61 -10.58
C TYR A 21 13.13 2.41 -9.72
N CYS A 22 11.90 1.90 -9.85
CA CYS A 22 11.44 0.74 -9.09
C CYS A 22 12.14 -0.56 -9.51
N LEU A 23 12.47 -0.70 -10.80
CA LEU A 23 13.14 -1.87 -11.35
C LEU A 23 14.47 -2.17 -10.63
N PRO A 24 15.48 -1.27 -10.62
CA PRO A 24 16.74 -1.54 -9.93
C PRO A 24 16.56 -1.69 -8.42
N ALA A 25 15.67 -0.90 -7.80
CA ALA A 25 15.39 -1.02 -6.37
C ALA A 25 14.83 -2.41 -6.00
N SER A 26 13.90 -2.94 -6.81
CA SER A 26 13.33 -4.28 -6.59
C SER A 26 14.36 -5.39 -6.76
N LEU A 27 15.25 -5.26 -7.75
CA LEU A 27 16.33 -6.21 -7.99
C LEU A 27 17.34 -6.21 -6.85
N ILE A 28 17.68 -5.03 -6.32
CA ILE A 28 18.59 -4.92 -5.16
C ILE A 28 17.96 -5.60 -3.94
N LEU A 29 16.68 -5.34 -3.64
CA LEU A 29 16.01 -5.96 -2.51
C LEU A 29 15.91 -7.48 -2.64
N TRP A 30 15.62 -7.98 -3.84
CA TRP A 30 15.62 -9.40 -4.12
C TRP A 30 17.01 -10.02 -4.00
N LEU A 31 18.05 -9.35 -4.49
CA LEU A 31 19.44 -9.81 -4.37
C LEU A 31 19.84 -9.89 -2.89
N VAL A 32 19.52 -8.87 -2.10
CA VAL A 32 19.76 -8.87 -0.65
C VAL A 32 19.01 -10.01 0.04
N ASN A 33 17.75 -10.27 -0.32
CA ASN A 33 16.99 -11.40 0.22
C ASN A 33 17.64 -12.73 -0.13
N THR A 34 18.07 -12.90 -1.38
CA THR A 34 18.75 -14.11 -1.87
C THR A 34 20.07 -14.34 -1.13
N LEU A 35 20.90 -13.30 -0.97
CA LEU A 35 22.15 -13.38 -0.22
C LEU A 35 21.92 -13.68 1.27
N ARG A 36 20.89 -13.06 1.87
CA ARG A 36 20.48 -13.34 3.25
C ARG A 36 20.06 -14.80 3.41
N VAL A 37 19.25 -15.33 2.50
CA VAL A 37 18.79 -16.73 2.56
C VAL A 37 19.95 -17.70 2.35
N ASN A 38 20.89 -17.39 1.44
CA ASN A 38 22.08 -18.22 1.24
C ASN A 38 23.02 -18.25 2.46
N THR A 39 23.00 -17.21 3.30
CA THR A 39 23.88 -17.10 4.48
C THR A 39 23.22 -17.55 5.78
N LEU A 40 21.93 -17.25 5.97
CA LEU A 40 21.20 -17.51 7.21
C LEU A 40 20.14 -18.62 7.09
N GLY A 41 19.95 -19.18 5.89
CA GLY A 41 18.86 -20.09 5.57
C GLY A 41 17.49 -19.40 5.45
N GLY A 42 16.49 -20.17 5.01
CA GLY A 42 15.10 -19.73 4.85
C GLY A 42 14.59 -19.88 3.42
N GLU A 43 13.44 -19.26 3.14
CA GLU A 43 12.80 -19.31 1.83
C GLU A 43 13.15 -18.07 1.00
N VAL A 44 13.49 -18.29 -0.27
CA VAL A 44 13.73 -17.21 -1.23
C VAL A 44 12.40 -16.68 -1.72
N VAL A 45 12.15 -15.39 -1.50
CA VAL A 45 10.94 -14.73 -1.99
C VAL A 45 11.10 -14.42 -3.48
N GLU A 46 10.07 -14.73 -4.26
CA GLU A 46 10.09 -14.55 -5.71
C GLU A 46 10.40 -13.10 -6.13
N PRO A 47 11.21 -12.87 -7.19
CA PRO A 47 11.55 -11.52 -7.66
C PRO A 47 10.33 -10.66 -7.98
N MET A 48 9.28 -11.28 -8.54
CA MET A 48 8.03 -10.61 -8.90
C MET A 48 7.30 -10.01 -7.70
N ARG A 49 7.47 -10.61 -6.52
CA ARG A 49 6.91 -10.09 -5.27
C ARG A 49 7.63 -8.83 -4.81
N TRP A 50 8.96 -8.81 -4.90
CA TRP A 50 9.75 -7.61 -4.64
C TRP A 50 9.42 -6.47 -5.62
N LEU A 51 9.24 -6.79 -6.90
CA LEU A 51 8.83 -5.82 -7.91
C LEU A 51 7.42 -5.26 -7.61
N GLY A 52 6.47 -6.13 -7.28
CA GLY A 52 5.12 -5.71 -6.89
C GLY A 52 5.14 -4.82 -5.65
N ALA A 53 5.93 -5.20 -4.64
CA ALA A 53 6.04 -4.49 -3.38
C ALA A 53 6.68 -3.11 -3.51
N THR A 54 7.57 -2.88 -4.48
CA THR A 54 8.09 -1.54 -4.75
C THR A 54 7.14 -0.74 -5.65
N CYS A 55 6.73 -1.32 -6.78
CA CYS A 55 5.95 -0.61 -7.80
C CYS A 55 4.55 -0.23 -7.31
N VAL A 56 3.78 -1.17 -6.76
CA VAL A 56 2.35 -0.96 -6.48
C VAL A 56 2.13 0.12 -5.41
N PRO A 57 2.81 0.11 -4.23
CA PRO A 57 2.67 1.19 -3.26
C PRO A 57 3.08 2.55 -3.82
N ILE A 58 4.16 2.62 -4.60
CA ILE A 58 4.65 3.87 -5.23
C ILE A 58 3.61 4.47 -6.16
N LEU A 59 3.02 3.64 -7.03
CA LEU A 59 1.98 4.08 -7.96
C LEU A 59 0.72 4.54 -7.20
N VAL A 60 0.30 3.81 -6.16
CA VAL A 60 -0.87 4.17 -5.34
C VAL A 60 -0.63 5.48 -4.56
N ALA A 61 0.55 5.65 -3.97
CA ALA A 61 0.92 6.86 -3.24
C ALA A 61 0.98 8.08 -4.17
N TRP A 62 1.63 7.95 -5.33
CA TRP A 62 1.67 8.99 -6.36
C TRP A 62 0.26 9.37 -6.84
N TRP A 63 -0.59 8.37 -7.11
CA TRP A 63 -1.99 8.60 -7.50
C TRP A 63 -2.79 9.28 -6.38
N GLY A 64 -2.56 8.90 -5.13
CA GLY A 64 -3.16 9.50 -3.94
C GLY A 64 -2.81 10.97 -3.76
N LEU A 65 -1.52 11.32 -3.93
CA LEU A 65 -1.03 12.70 -3.92
C LEU A 65 -1.64 13.53 -5.05
N LYS A 66 -1.60 12.99 -6.27
CA LYS A 66 -2.19 13.62 -7.47
C LYS A 66 -3.67 13.95 -7.27
N LYS A 67 -4.43 13.02 -6.70
CA LYS A 67 -5.87 13.18 -6.45
C LYS A 67 -6.21 13.99 -5.20
N ARG A 68 -5.20 14.55 -4.52
CA ARG A 68 -5.32 15.24 -3.22
C ARG A 68 -6.09 14.41 -2.20
N SER A 69 -5.94 13.08 -2.26
CA SER A 69 -6.55 12.15 -1.29
C SER A 69 -5.57 11.76 -0.18
N LEU A 70 -4.28 12.08 -0.36
CA LEU A 70 -3.20 11.80 0.58
C LEU A 70 -2.34 13.06 0.75
N SER A 71 -1.83 13.31 1.96
CA SER A 71 -0.78 14.31 2.18
C SER A 71 0.60 13.72 1.87
N LEU A 72 1.64 14.56 1.80
CA LEU A 72 3.03 14.09 1.59
C LEU A 72 3.48 13.12 2.70
N SER A 73 3.17 13.45 3.96
CA SER A 73 3.44 12.56 5.10
C SER A 73 2.62 11.28 5.03
N GLY A 74 1.36 11.37 4.58
CA GLY A 74 0.52 10.20 4.32
C GLY A 74 1.08 9.30 3.22
N ALA A 75 1.66 9.87 2.16
CA ALA A 75 2.29 9.09 1.10
C ALA A 75 3.43 8.25 1.64
N PHE A 76 4.32 8.83 2.46
CA PHE A 76 5.44 8.08 3.04
C PHE A 76 4.97 6.91 3.92
N SER A 77 4.01 7.12 4.82
CA SER A 77 3.46 6.04 5.64
C SER A 77 2.68 5.01 4.82
N GLY A 78 1.97 5.45 3.78
CA GLY A 78 1.26 4.59 2.85
C GLY A 78 2.19 3.69 2.03
N LEU A 79 3.38 4.20 1.66
CA LEU A 79 4.42 3.39 1.02
C LEU A 79 4.88 2.28 1.95
N PHE A 80 5.18 2.60 3.21
CA PHE A 80 5.66 1.62 4.18
C PHE A 80 4.61 0.54 4.47
N VAL A 81 3.37 0.95 4.75
CA VAL A 81 2.24 0.03 4.97
C VAL A 81 2.00 -0.82 3.73
N GLY A 82 1.87 -0.21 2.56
CA GLY A 82 1.62 -0.93 1.31
C GLY A 82 2.73 -1.90 0.94
N PHE A 83 3.99 -1.54 1.21
CA PHE A 83 5.15 -2.41 0.98
C PHE A 83 5.06 -3.68 1.82
N ILE A 84 4.87 -3.56 3.14
CA ILE A 84 4.77 -4.71 4.04
C ILE A 84 3.60 -5.62 3.63
N LEU A 85 2.43 -5.04 3.35
CA LEU A 85 1.27 -5.82 2.94
C LEU A 85 1.54 -6.56 1.62
N THR A 86 2.15 -5.91 0.63
CA THR A 86 2.42 -6.53 -0.68
C THR A 86 3.48 -7.63 -0.61
N VAL A 87 4.55 -7.44 0.19
CA VAL A 87 5.54 -8.50 0.44
C VAL A 87 4.88 -9.69 1.13
N SER A 88 3.95 -9.44 2.06
CA SER A 88 3.24 -10.48 2.79
C SER A 88 2.27 -11.28 1.89
N SER A 89 1.30 -10.58 1.28
CA SER A 89 0.29 -11.16 0.38
C SER A 89 -0.32 -10.08 -0.51
N TYR A 90 -0.50 -10.38 -1.79
CA TYR A 90 -1.17 -9.49 -2.74
C TYR A 90 -2.64 -9.24 -2.35
N VAL A 91 -3.30 -10.21 -1.70
CA VAL A 91 -4.67 -10.06 -1.20
C VAL A 91 -4.75 -8.98 -0.13
N PHE A 92 -3.76 -8.85 0.75
CA PHE A 92 -3.74 -7.81 1.77
C PHE A 92 -3.60 -6.41 1.15
N MET A 93 -2.73 -6.26 0.16
CA MET A 93 -2.59 -5.02 -0.58
C MET A 93 -3.86 -4.68 -1.37
N ALA A 94 -4.48 -5.67 -2.01
CA ALA A 94 -5.75 -5.49 -2.72
C ALA A 94 -6.86 -5.02 -1.78
N ASN A 95 -6.94 -5.60 -0.57
CA ASN A 95 -7.90 -5.17 0.45
C ASN A 95 -7.69 -3.71 0.85
N LEU A 96 -6.44 -3.32 1.14
CA LEU A 96 -6.10 -1.92 1.42
C LEU A 96 -6.50 -1.00 0.26
N LEU A 97 -6.22 -1.40 -0.98
CA LEU A 97 -6.53 -0.60 -2.17
C LEU A 97 -8.06 -0.44 -2.34
N VAL A 98 -8.84 -1.51 -2.17
CA VAL A 98 -10.30 -1.46 -2.23
C VAL A 98 -10.84 -0.49 -1.19
N PHE A 99 -10.38 -0.59 0.05
CA PHE A 99 -10.78 0.35 1.09
C PHE A 99 -10.35 1.78 0.75
N PHE A 100 -9.11 2.00 0.31
CA PHE A 100 -8.60 3.31 -0.07
C PHE A 100 -9.42 3.95 -1.19
N VAL A 101 -9.65 3.24 -2.29
CA VAL A 101 -10.40 3.75 -3.44
C VAL A 101 -11.85 4.02 -3.08
N THR A 102 -12.52 3.07 -2.41
CA THR A 102 -13.93 3.19 -2.03
C THR A 102 -14.13 4.39 -1.10
N SER A 103 -13.27 4.49 -0.08
CA SER A 103 -13.30 5.59 0.87
C SER A 103 -12.98 6.95 0.25
N SER A 104 -12.03 7.02 -0.70
CA SER A 104 -11.68 8.26 -1.40
C SER A 104 -12.78 8.71 -2.37
N ARG A 105 -13.56 7.78 -2.94
CA ARG A 105 -14.74 8.13 -3.76
C ARG A 105 -15.88 8.62 -2.88
N ALA A 106 -16.12 7.96 -1.75
CA ALA A 106 -17.17 8.34 -0.81
C ALA A 106 -16.92 9.72 -0.16
N THR A 107 -15.67 10.13 0.08
CA THR A 107 -15.39 11.50 0.59
C THR A 107 -15.58 12.59 -0.46
N LYS A 108 -15.43 12.26 -1.75
CA LYS A 108 -15.65 13.20 -2.85
C LYS A 108 -17.14 13.37 -3.18
N TYR A 109 -17.95 12.35 -2.92
CA TYR A 109 -19.39 12.42 -3.03
C TYR A 109 -19.95 13.43 -1.99
N LYS A 110 -20.64 14.48 -2.47
CA LYS A 110 -21.16 15.62 -1.68
C LYS A 110 -20.10 16.54 -1.04
N ALA A 111 -18.86 16.53 -1.52
CA ALA A 111 -17.81 17.47 -1.09
C ALA A 111 -18.25 18.95 -1.16
N ALA A 112 -19.04 19.31 -2.19
CA ALA A 112 -19.56 20.67 -2.36
C ALA A 112 -20.53 21.12 -1.26
N GLN A 113 -21.26 20.18 -0.63
CA GLN A 113 -22.14 20.47 0.51
C GLN A 113 -21.33 20.59 1.80
N LYS A 114 -20.36 19.70 2.01
CA LYS A 114 -19.46 19.76 3.18
C LYS A 114 -18.61 21.02 3.22
N LYS A 115 -18.14 21.50 2.06
CA LYS A 115 -17.39 22.77 1.95
C LYS A 115 -18.18 23.98 2.45
N LYS A 116 -19.51 23.96 2.38
CA LYS A 116 -20.37 25.05 2.88
C LYS A 116 -20.64 24.97 4.38
N LEU A 117 -20.45 23.79 4.98
CA LEU A 117 -20.82 23.50 6.36
C LEU A 117 -19.61 23.47 7.31
N GLU A 118 -18.43 23.10 6.79
CA GLU A 118 -17.20 22.93 7.58
C GLU A 118 -16.21 24.07 7.26
N MET A 119 -15.79 24.82 8.30
CA MET A 119 -14.77 25.86 8.16
C MET A 119 -13.37 25.31 7.82
N GLU A 120 -13.08 24.05 8.16
CA GLU A 120 -11.78 23.40 7.96
C GLU A 120 -11.81 22.31 6.85
N PHE A 121 -12.57 22.53 5.79
CA PHE A 121 -12.72 21.55 4.72
C PHE A 121 -11.40 21.30 3.95
N LYS A 122 -10.84 20.10 4.09
CA LYS A 122 -9.67 19.66 3.33
C LYS A 122 -10.08 19.13 1.96
N GLU A 123 -9.69 19.85 0.91
CA GLU A 123 -9.98 19.47 -0.46
C GLU A 123 -9.46 18.05 -0.78
N GLY A 124 -10.37 17.16 -1.20
CA GLY A 124 -10.06 15.76 -1.52
C GLY A 124 -9.97 14.81 -0.33
N GLY A 125 -10.16 15.29 0.91
CA GLY A 125 -10.10 14.48 2.13
C GLY A 125 -8.71 13.92 2.40
N GLN A 126 -7.68 14.77 2.29
CA GLN A 126 -6.27 14.39 2.43
C GLN A 126 -6.00 13.66 3.74
N ARG A 127 -5.59 12.39 3.65
CA ARG A 127 -5.19 11.60 4.82
C ARG A 127 -3.75 11.88 5.21
N ASN A 128 -3.52 12.10 6.49
CA ASN A 128 -2.18 12.27 7.06
C ASN A 128 -1.58 10.93 7.50
N TRP A 129 -0.30 10.95 7.85
CA TRP A 129 0.42 9.78 8.34
C TRP A 129 -0.25 9.14 9.57
N VAL A 130 -0.76 9.95 10.49
CA VAL A 130 -1.44 9.48 11.71
C VAL A 130 -2.64 8.61 11.36
N GLN A 131 -3.52 9.10 10.48
CA GLN A 131 -4.70 8.35 10.03
C GLN A 131 -4.32 7.02 9.37
N ILE A 132 -3.26 7.01 8.56
CA ILE A 132 -2.81 5.78 7.88
C ILE A 132 -2.27 4.77 8.89
N ILE A 133 -1.47 5.20 9.85
CA ILE A 133 -0.94 4.30 10.89
C ILE A 133 -2.06 3.82 11.81
N CYS A 134 -3.02 4.67 12.18
CA CYS A 134 -4.17 4.24 12.96
C CYS A 134 -5.03 3.20 12.22
N ASN A 135 -5.20 3.36 10.90
CA ASN A 135 -6.12 2.54 10.11
C ASN A 135 -5.48 1.29 9.49
N GLY A 136 -4.15 1.31 9.28
CA GLY A 136 -3.41 0.25 8.61
C GLY A 136 -2.18 -0.24 9.37
N GLY A 137 -1.73 0.43 10.42
CA GLY A 137 -0.52 0.07 11.16
C GLY A 137 -0.63 -1.28 11.87
N VAL A 138 -1.76 -1.56 12.52
CA VAL A 138 -1.99 -2.88 13.15
C VAL A 138 -2.05 -3.99 12.09
N ALA A 139 -2.69 -3.73 10.95
CA ALA A 139 -2.73 -4.67 9.84
C ALA A 139 -1.32 -4.95 9.28
N SER A 140 -0.47 -3.91 9.13
CA SER A 140 0.93 -4.09 8.73
C SER A 140 1.73 -4.91 9.73
N PHE A 141 1.53 -4.67 11.03
CA PHE A 141 2.21 -5.45 12.06
C PHE A 141 1.80 -6.93 12.02
N LEU A 142 0.51 -7.21 11.90
CA LEU A 142 0.00 -8.58 11.73
C LEU A 142 0.48 -9.22 10.42
N ALA A 143 0.58 -8.46 9.33
CA ALA A 143 1.11 -8.95 8.06
C ALA A 143 2.61 -9.24 8.12
N TRP A 144 3.36 -8.50 8.95
CA TRP A 144 4.75 -8.82 9.24
C TRP A 144 4.88 -10.11 10.06
N LEU A 145 4.02 -10.32 11.07
CA LEU A 145 3.94 -11.61 11.78
C LEU A 145 3.56 -12.76 10.84
N TYR A 146 2.64 -12.52 9.90
CA TYR A 146 2.30 -13.48 8.86
C TYR A 146 3.52 -13.91 8.03
N ILE A 147 4.40 -12.96 7.65
CA ILE A 147 5.64 -13.29 6.94
C ILE A 147 6.54 -14.20 7.78
N VAL A 148 6.65 -13.95 9.09
CA VAL A 148 7.52 -14.71 9.99
C VAL A 148 6.98 -16.13 10.22
N ASP A 149 5.68 -16.28 10.44
CA ASP A 149 5.07 -17.56 10.81
C ASP A 149 4.69 -18.42 9.60
N CYS A 150 4.34 -17.79 8.47
CA CYS A 150 3.75 -18.46 7.30
C CYS A 150 4.53 -18.25 6.02
N GLY A 151 5.57 -17.41 6.04
CA GLY A 151 6.28 -17.03 4.83
C GLY A 151 5.53 -16.00 3.99
N CYS A 152 6.14 -15.62 2.87
CA CYS A 152 5.54 -14.71 1.90
C CYS A 152 4.77 -15.52 0.86
N GLY A 153 3.50 -15.22 0.62
CA GLY A 153 2.73 -16.00 -0.34
C GLY A 153 1.23 -15.90 -0.16
N GLU A 154 0.51 -16.45 -1.13
CA GLU A 154 -0.94 -16.59 -1.04
C GLU A 154 -1.28 -17.98 -0.51
N HIS A 155 -1.70 -18.04 0.75
CA HIS A 155 -2.13 -19.30 1.37
C HIS A 155 -3.67 -19.37 1.38
N PRO A 156 -4.28 -20.50 0.98
CA PRO A 156 -5.71 -20.67 1.12
C PRO A 156 -6.12 -20.64 2.59
N ILE A 157 -7.28 -20.06 2.87
CA ILE A 157 -7.83 -20.01 4.22
C ILE A 157 -8.36 -21.39 4.56
N ASP A 158 -7.59 -22.11 5.36
CA ASP A 158 -7.90 -23.41 5.93
C ASP A 158 -7.67 -23.38 7.45
N LEU A 159 -8.76 -23.40 8.22
CA LEU A 159 -8.73 -23.36 9.68
C LEU A 159 -8.46 -24.72 10.32
N VAL A 160 -8.42 -25.80 9.53
CA VAL A 160 -8.18 -27.16 10.01
C VAL A 160 -6.69 -27.48 9.92
N TYR A 161 -6.09 -27.33 8.73
CA TYR A 161 -4.70 -27.70 8.49
C TYR A 161 -3.73 -26.54 8.65
N ASN A 162 -4.12 -25.32 8.25
CA ASN A 162 -3.27 -24.13 8.27
C ASN A 162 -3.80 -23.06 9.23
N TYR A 163 -4.16 -23.47 10.45
CA TYR A 163 -4.85 -22.61 11.42
C TYR A 163 -4.15 -21.26 11.66
N ARG A 164 -2.83 -21.26 11.87
CA ARG A 164 -2.07 -20.03 12.18
C ARG A 164 -2.10 -19.02 11.03
N CYS A 165 -1.85 -19.48 9.82
CA CYS A 165 -1.81 -18.62 8.63
C CYS A 165 -3.18 -18.09 8.27
N SER A 166 -4.20 -18.95 8.33
CA SER A 166 -5.59 -18.58 8.11
C SER A 166 -6.08 -17.56 9.13
N TRP A 167 -5.77 -17.76 10.41
CA TRP A 167 -6.10 -16.83 11.48
C TRP A 167 -5.46 -15.46 11.28
N LEU A 168 -4.14 -15.42 11.02
CA LEU A 168 -3.41 -14.18 10.78
C LEU A 168 -3.91 -13.46 9.52
N ALA A 169 -4.18 -14.20 8.44
CA ALA A 169 -4.73 -13.63 7.20
C ALA A 169 -6.09 -12.96 7.44
N VAL A 170 -7.01 -13.64 8.13
CA VAL A 170 -8.32 -13.07 8.47
C VAL A 170 -8.16 -11.85 9.39
N ALA A 171 -7.24 -11.90 10.35
CA ALA A 171 -6.95 -10.77 11.23
C ALA A 171 -6.44 -9.55 10.45
N VAL A 172 -5.49 -9.73 9.52
CA VAL A 172 -5.00 -8.65 8.65
C VAL A 172 -6.16 -8.05 7.82
N LEU A 173 -6.99 -8.91 7.23
CA LEU A 173 -8.12 -8.46 6.42
C LEU A 173 -9.17 -7.66 7.20
N GLY A 174 -9.44 -8.07 8.45
CA GLY A 174 -10.41 -7.38 9.33
C GLY A 174 -9.87 -6.11 9.99
N MET A 175 -8.54 -5.98 10.13
CA MET A 175 -7.93 -4.82 10.78
C MET A 175 -7.72 -3.62 9.85
N ILE A 176 -7.72 -3.83 8.53
CA ILE A 176 -7.70 -2.73 7.56
C ILE A 176 -9.03 -1.98 7.66
N LYS A 177 -8.97 -0.73 8.12
CA LYS A 177 -10.15 0.12 8.31
C LYS A 177 -10.02 1.43 7.51
N ARG A 178 -11.15 2.13 7.35
CA ARG A 178 -11.24 3.41 6.63
C ARG A 178 -10.79 4.57 7.49
#